data_AF-A0A840IN37-F1
#
_entry.id   AF-A0A840IN37-F1
#
_cell.length_a   1.000
_cell.length_b   1.000
_cell.length_c   1.000
_cell.angle_alpha   90.00
_cell.angle_beta   90.00
_cell.angle_gamma   90.00
#
_symmetry.space_group_name_H-M   'P 1'
#
loop_
_entity.id
_entity.type
_entity.pdbx_description
1 polymer ?
#
loop_
_entity_poly.entity_id
_entity_poly.type
_entity_poly.pdbx_seq_one_letter_code
_entity_poly.pdbx_strand_id
1 'polypeptide(L)' 'MSAEEAMRDISPGRFAGLDERGRIAQNVLAAYYELDPGMERVDTREVFRRIAELEGFA' A
#
# COMPACT_ATOMS: atom_id res chain seq x y z
N MET A 1 -8.41 6.95 9.31
CA MET A 1 -7.46 6.69 8.23
C MET A 1 -7.83 5.35 7.61
N SER A 2 -8.22 5.34 6.34
CA SER A 2 -8.51 4.12 5.60
C SER A 2 -7.22 3.35 5.28
N ALA A 3 -7.34 2.08 4.86
CA ALA A 3 -6.18 1.29 4.44
C ALA A 3 -5.46 1.93 3.25
N GLU A 4 -6.22 2.55 2.34
CA GLU A 4 -5.73 3.27 1.17
C GLU A 4 -5.02 4.57 1.53
N GLU A 5 -5.56 5.34 2.48
CA GLU A 5 -4.90 6.55 2.98
C GLU A 5 -3.58 6.19 3.64
N ALA A 6 -3.57 5.14 4.48
CA ALA A 6 -2.35 4.65 5.12
C ALA A 6 -1.31 4.19 4.09
N MET A 7 -1.73 3.47 3.04
CA MET A 7 -0.86 3.01 1.95
C MET A 7 -0.28 4.17 1.13
N ARG A 8 -1.07 5.22 0.87
CA ARG A 8 -0.64 6.39 0.09
C ARG A 8 0.35 7.25 0.87
N ASP A 9 0.05 7.48 2.14
CA ASP A 9 0.81 8.38 3.01
C ASP A 9 1.97 7.68 3.72
N ILE A 10 2.33 6.44 3.31
CA ILE A 10 3.44 5.73 3.92
C ILE A 10 4.73 6.55 3.86
N SER A 11 5.35 6.68 5.03
CA SER A 11 6.70 7.20 5.19
C SER A 11 7.64 6.04 5.54
N PRO A 12 8.29 5.40 4.55
CA PRO A 12 9.12 4.22 4.79
C PRO A 12 10.41 4.52 5.59
N GLY A 13 10.73 5.80 5.84
CA GLY A 13 11.85 6.23 6.66
C GLY A 13 13.17 5.63 6.18
N ARG A 14 13.85 4.89 7.06
CA ARG A 14 15.14 4.23 6.76
C ARG A 14 15.07 3.23 5.59
N PHE A 15 13.88 2.77 5.22
CA PHE A 15 13.68 1.82 4.12
C PHE A 15 13.40 2.51 2.77
N ALA A 16 13.31 3.85 2.74
CA ALA A 16 13.03 4.60 1.52
C ALA A 16 14.06 4.37 0.40
N GLY A 17 15.32 4.05 0.74
CA GLY A 17 16.39 3.82 -0.21
C GLY A 17 16.46 2.40 -0.79
N LEU A 18 15.54 1.50 -0.42
CA LEU A 18 15.59 0.09 -0.84
C LEU A 18 14.78 -0.23 -2.09
N ASP A 19 14.09 0.76 -2.68
CA ASP A 19 13.16 0.55 -3.80
C ASP A 19 12.04 -0.47 -3.50
N GLU A 20 11.64 -0.54 -2.22
CA GLU A 20 10.64 -1.48 -1.70
C GLU A 20 9.28 -0.80 -1.46
N ARG A 21 9.04 0.39 -2.04
CA ARG A 21 7.86 1.22 -1.74
C ARG A 21 6.55 0.48 -2.03
N GLY A 22 6.45 -0.18 -3.19
CA GLY A 22 5.30 -1.01 -3.53
C GLY A 22 5.08 -2.18 -2.57
N ARG A 23 6.15 -2.85 -2.12
CA ARG A 23 6.06 -3.96 -1.18
C ARG A 23 5.64 -3.51 0.22
N ILE A 24 6.14 -2.37 0.69
CA ILE A 24 5.72 -1.78 1.97
C ILE A 24 4.24 -1.36 1.90
N ALA A 25 3.81 -0.76 0.78
CA ALA A 25 2.40 -0.42 0.53
C ALA A 25 1.48 -1.65 0.61
N GLN A 26 1.87 -2.77 0.00
CA GLN A 26 1.13 -4.04 0.09
C GLN A 26 1.05 -4.57 1.52
N ASN A 27 2.15 -4.51 2.28
CA ASN A 27 2.17 -4.96 3.66
C ASN A 27 1.25 -4.11 4.56
N VAL A 28 1.14 -2.81 4.30
CA VAL A 28 0.19 -1.94 5.02
C VAL A 28 -1.25 -2.38 4.77
N LEU A 29 -1.63 -2.63 3.51
CA LEU A 29 -2.97 -3.14 3.20
C LEU A 29 -3.24 -4.49 3.87
N ALA A 30 -2.27 -5.42 3.82
CA ALA A 30 -2.38 -6.73 4.44
C ALA A 30 -2.63 -6.63 5.96
N ALA A 31 -1.92 -5.73 6.65
CA ALA A 31 -2.10 -5.50 8.07
C ALA A 31 -3.51 -4.99 8.41
N TYR A 32 -4.08 -4.10 7.58
CA TYR A 32 -5.46 -3.63 7.76
C TYR A 32 -6.48 -4.77 7.61
N TYR A 33 -6.32 -5.62 6.59
CA TYR A 33 -7.22 -6.76 6.38
C TYR A 33 -7.11 -7.85 7.46
N GLU A 34 -5.94 -7.98 8.09
CA GLU A 34 -5.75 -8.90 9.21
C GLU A 34 -6.40 -8.38 10.49
N LEU A 35 -6.30 -7.07 10.74
CA LEU A 35 -6.90 -6.41 11.90
C LEU A 35 -8.43 -6.30 11.81
N ASP A 36 -8.97 -6.13 10.59
CA ASP A 36 -10.41 -6.10 10.33
C ASP A 36 -10.78 -7.06 9.18
N PRO A 37 -11.10 -8.33 9.49
CA PRO A 37 -11.51 -9.31 8.49
C PRO A 37 -12.83 -8.98 7.78
N GLY A 38 -13.64 -8.07 8.32
CA GLY A 38 -14.89 -7.61 7.71
C GLY A 38 -14.69 -6.47 6.70
N MET A 39 -13.48 -5.92 6.63
CA MET A 39 -13.13 -4.85 5.70
C MET A 39 -13.23 -5.32 4.25
N GLU A 40 -13.86 -4.49 3.41
CA GLU A 40 -13.87 -4.71 1.97
C GLU A 40 -12.45 -4.64 1.42
N ARG A 41 -12.07 -5.66 0.65
CA ARG A 41 -10.74 -5.74 0.07
C ARG A 41 -10.71 -4.98 -1.24
N VAL A 42 -9.75 -4.08 -1.37
CA VAL A 42 -9.43 -3.44 -2.64
C VAL A 42 -8.94 -4.50 -3.62
N ASP A 43 -9.43 -4.44 -4.86
CA ASP A 43 -9.02 -5.34 -5.93
C ASP A 43 -7.50 -5.28 -6.15
N THR A 44 -6.87 -6.44 -6.33
CA THR A 44 -5.41 -6.55 -6.46
C THR A 44 -4.86 -5.77 -7.65
N ARG A 45 -5.58 -5.68 -8.78
CA ARG A 45 -5.14 -4.87 -9.93
C ARG A 45 -5.19 -3.39 -9.61
N GLU A 46 -6.22 -2.97 -8.87
CA GLU A 46 -6.34 -1.59 -8.40
C GLU A 46 -5.20 -1.23 -7.42
N VAL A 47 -4.76 -2.17 -6.57
CA VAL A 47 -3.57 -2.01 -5.73
C VAL A 47 -2.31 -1.84 -6.57
N PHE A 48 -2.08 -2.70 -7.58
CA PHE A 48 -0.90 -2.58 -8.45
C PHE A 48 -0.88 -1.30 -9.27
N ARG A 49 -2.05 -0.88 -9.81
CA ARG A 49 -2.19 0.38 -10.54
C ARG A 49 -1.77 1.57 -9.66
N ARG A 50 -2.22 1.61 -8.42
CA ARG A 50 -1.87 2.68 -7.45
C ARG A 50 -0.40 2.64 -7.04
N ILE A 51 0.19 1.46 -6.91
CA ILE A 51 1.63 1.32 -6.65
C ILE A 51 2.44 1.85 -7.84
N ALA A 52 2.05 1.51 -9.06
CA ALA A 52 2.69 2.02 -10.28
C ALA A 52 2.63 3.55 -10.35
N GLU A 53 1.49 4.16 -9.99
CA GLU A 53 1.36 5.63 -9.86
C GLU A 53 2.32 6.21 -8.82
N LEU A 54 2.48 5.55 -7.66
CA LEU A 54 3.43 5.97 -6.61
C LEU A 54 4.90 5.87 -7.06
N GLU A 55 5.19 4.99 -8.00
CA GLU A 55 6.52 4.78 -8.56
C GLU A 55 6.77 5.62 -9.85
N GLY A 56 5.78 6.41 -10.27
CA GLY A 56 5.90 7.34 -11.40
C GLY A 56 5.60 6.74 -12.78
N PHE A 57 4.99 5.56 -12.83
CA PHE A 57 4.49 4.95 -14.07
C PHE A 57 3.05 5.41 -14.36
N ALA A 58 2.77 5.74 -15.63
CA ALA A 58 1.46 6.24 -16.10
C ALA A 58 0.93 5.40 -17.27
#